data_AF-A0A553IIB0-F1
#
_entry.id   AF-A0A553IIB0-F1
#
_cell.length_a   1.000
_cell.length_b   1.000
_cell.length_c   1.000
_cell.angle_alpha   90.00
_cell.angle_beta   90.00
_cell.angle_gamma   90.00
#
_symmetry.space_group_name_H-M   'P 1'
#
loop_
_entity.id
_entity.type
_entity.pdbx_description
1 polymer ?
#
loop_
_entity_poly.entity_id
_entity_poly.type
_entity_poly.pdbx_seq_one_letter_code
_entity_poly.pdbx_strand_id
1 'polypeptide(L)'
;MNNEKIIDIGTQIVSKILDFPIPELYIIEQSKLPNKEITGIYSFGENEIIFNEEWVNRSQWIEVIITVFHEMRHAYQGYCIRTKNRESAETIKAWESEINCYIMPSGKNNGIDDKSYLTQEIEIDAIAFAHWIVKKEFDLKTVIPDLIKKKVNEKIKTFEIIGITQINL
;
A
#
# COMPACT_ATOMS: atom_id res chain seq x y z
N MET A 1 0.72 21.63 2.57
CA MET A 1 1.59 20.79 3.42
C MET A 1 2.86 20.48 2.65
N ASN A 2 4.01 20.34 3.32
CA ASN A 2 5.21 19.78 2.69
C ASN A 2 5.01 18.26 2.57
N ASN A 3 5.07 17.71 1.36
CA ASN A 3 4.78 16.30 1.08
C ASN A 3 5.82 15.33 1.65
N GLU A 4 7.08 15.75 1.88
CA GLU A 4 8.05 14.94 2.63
C GLU A 4 7.56 14.67 4.05
N LYS A 5 7.02 15.70 4.73
CA LYS A 5 6.41 15.54 6.05
C LYS A 5 5.17 14.65 6.03
N ILE A 6 4.48 14.57 4.89
CA ILE A 6 3.30 13.69 4.72
C ILE A 6 3.74 12.24 4.62
N ILE A 7 4.86 11.96 3.95
CA ILE A 7 5.48 10.64 3.95
C ILE A 7 5.85 10.24 5.37
N ASP A 8 6.54 11.11 6.12
CA ASP A 8 6.92 10.83 7.51
C ASP A 8 5.71 10.57 8.42
N ILE A 9 4.68 11.42 8.34
CA ILE A 9 3.46 11.27 9.14
C ILE A 9 2.74 9.96 8.77
N GLY A 10 2.58 9.69 7.48
CA GLY A 10 1.88 8.50 7.00
C GLY A 10 2.55 7.21 7.44
N THR A 11 3.87 7.13 7.32
CA THR A 11 4.64 5.95 7.76
C THR A 11 4.54 5.73 9.27
N GLN A 12 4.61 6.80 10.07
CA GLN A 12 4.42 6.71 11.52
C GLN A 12 3.01 6.23 11.91
N ILE A 13 1.97 6.73 11.23
CA ILE A 13 0.59 6.29 11.46
C ILE A 13 0.47 4.79 11.22
N VAL A 14 0.92 4.29 10.07
CA VAL A 14 0.76 2.88 9.70
C VAL A 14 1.61 1.97 10.60
N SER A 15 2.85 2.35 10.89
CA SER A 15 3.72 1.61 11.79
C SER A 15 3.10 1.47 13.19
N LYS A 16 2.48 2.53 13.70
CA LYS A 16 1.78 2.50 14.99
C LYS A 16 0.51 1.63 14.95
N ILE A 17 -0.28 1.70 13.88
CA ILE A 17 -1.53 0.94 13.75
C ILE A 17 -1.25 -0.57 13.62
N LEU A 18 -0.22 -0.93 12.85
CA LEU A 18 0.11 -2.32 12.54
C LEU A 18 1.24 -2.89 13.42
N ASP A 19 1.79 -2.07 14.33
CA ASP A 19 2.86 -2.40 15.27
C ASP A 19 4.08 -3.08 14.61
N PHE A 20 4.60 -2.52 13.52
CA PHE A 20 5.74 -3.09 12.78
C PHE A 20 6.79 -2.02 12.45
N PRO A 21 8.07 -2.40 12.28
CA PRO A 21 9.14 -1.43 12.02
C PRO A 21 8.97 -0.76 10.67
N ILE A 22 9.20 0.55 10.63
CA ILE A 22 9.22 1.32 9.38
C ILE A 22 10.42 0.83 8.54
N PRO A 23 10.22 0.48 7.25
CA PRO A 23 11.32 0.16 6.33
C PRO A 23 12.18 1.38 6.03
N GLU A 24 13.29 1.21 5.32
CA GLU A 24 14.03 2.37 4.82
C GLU A 24 13.19 3.17 3.81
N LEU A 25 13.32 4.50 3.82
CA LEU A 25 12.54 5.40 2.97
C LEU A 25 13.49 6.24 2.11
N TYR A 26 13.24 6.24 0.82
CA TYR A 26 13.99 7.01 -0.16
C TYR A 26 13.06 7.88 -0.99
N ILE A 27 13.48 9.11 -1.26
CA ILE A 27 12.90 9.97 -2.29
C ILE A 27 14.00 10.17 -3.33
N ILE A 28 13.75 9.70 -4.55
CA ILE A 28 14.77 9.71 -5.61
C ILE A 28 14.25 10.41 -6.86
N GLU A 29 15.17 11.01 -7.61
CA GLU A 29 14.90 11.61 -8.91
C GLU A 29 14.26 10.60 -9.88
N GLN A 30 13.29 11.05 -10.67
CA GLN A 30 12.59 10.21 -11.65
C GLN A 30 13.54 9.53 -12.65
N SER A 31 14.67 10.18 -12.96
CA SER A 31 15.73 9.66 -13.85
C SER A 31 16.36 8.35 -13.36
N LYS A 32 16.25 8.06 -12.05
CA LYS A 32 16.79 6.86 -11.39
C LYS A 32 15.75 5.74 -11.28
N LEU A 33 14.49 5.98 -11.67
CA LEU A 33 13.43 4.98 -11.64
C LEU A 33 13.37 4.16 -12.94
N PRO A 34 13.04 2.87 -12.86
CA PRO A 34 12.91 2.02 -14.05
C PRO A 34 11.70 2.40 -14.91
N ASN A 35 10.70 3.07 -14.33
CA ASN A 35 9.52 3.59 -15.01
C ASN A 35 9.12 4.94 -14.40
N LYS A 36 8.91 5.94 -15.27
CA LYS A 36 8.55 7.32 -14.94
C LYS A 36 7.16 7.48 -14.33
N GLU A 37 6.27 6.52 -14.57
CA GLU A 37 4.91 6.50 -14.02
C GLU A 37 4.84 5.93 -12.60
N ILE A 38 5.96 5.41 -12.06
CA ILE A 38 6.02 4.97 -10.66
C ILE A 38 5.93 6.20 -9.76
N THR A 39 4.92 6.21 -8.88
CA THR A 39 4.71 7.24 -7.87
C THR A 39 5.42 6.86 -6.56
N GLY A 40 5.28 5.60 -6.16
CA GLY A 40 6.03 4.93 -5.10
C GLY A 40 6.14 3.44 -5.42
N ILE A 41 7.10 2.77 -4.77
CA ILE A 41 7.25 1.31 -4.84
C ILE A 41 7.91 0.78 -3.57
N TYR A 42 7.38 -0.30 -3.02
CA TYR A 42 8.05 -1.12 -2.02
C TYR A 42 8.89 -2.23 -2.67
N SER A 43 10.18 -2.26 -2.30
CA SER A 43 11.10 -3.35 -2.68
C SER A 43 11.09 -4.43 -1.60
N PHE A 44 10.52 -5.60 -1.92
CA PHE A 44 10.49 -6.74 -1.00
C PHE A 44 11.87 -7.29 -0.63
N GLY A 45 12.83 -7.24 -1.58
CA GLY A 45 14.18 -7.77 -1.40
C GLY A 45 15.03 -6.91 -0.48
N GLU A 46 15.01 -5.60 -0.69
CA GLU A 46 15.81 -4.63 0.09
C GLU A 46 15.07 -4.11 1.33
N ASN A 47 13.76 -4.35 1.44
CA ASN A 47 12.92 -3.85 2.52
C ASN A 47 12.96 -2.32 2.64
N GLU A 48 12.70 -1.65 1.52
CA GLU A 48 12.71 -0.19 1.39
C GLU A 48 11.48 0.29 0.59
N ILE A 49 11.05 1.52 0.84
CA ILE A 49 10.05 2.22 0.02
C ILE A 49 10.75 3.37 -0.70
N ILE A 50 10.56 3.42 -2.02
CA ILE A 50 11.11 4.47 -2.88
C ILE A 50 9.96 5.30 -3.42
N PHE A 51 10.02 6.62 -3.24
CA PHE A 51 9.10 7.59 -3.83
C PHE A 51 9.77 8.39 -4.94
N ASN A 52 8.99 8.72 -5.96
CA ASN A 52 9.42 9.59 -7.06
C ASN A 52 9.39 11.06 -6.63
N GLU A 53 10.55 11.71 -6.57
CA GLU A 53 10.72 13.10 -6.13
C GLU A 53 9.86 14.10 -6.93
N GLU A 54 9.82 13.97 -8.26
CA GLU A 54 9.06 14.89 -9.11
C GLU A 54 7.56 14.75 -8.86
N TRP A 55 7.09 13.52 -8.66
CA TRP A 55 5.70 13.26 -8.30
C TRP A 55 5.37 13.79 -6.91
N VAL A 56 6.21 13.49 -5.91
CA VAL A 56 6.06 14.01 -4.53
C VAL A 56 5.97 15.53 -4.53
N ASN A 57 6.77 16.23 -5.32
CA ASN A 57 6.78 17.70 -5.35
C ASN A 57 5.54 18.32 -6.02
N ARG A 58 4.91 17.64 -6.98
CA ARG A 58 3.77 18.18 -7.74
C ARG A 58 2.40 17.71 -7.25
N SER A 59 2.33 16.58 -6.55
CA SER A 59 1.06 15.97 -6.15
C SER A 59 0.40 16.66 -4.96
N GLN A 60 -0.92 16.49 -4.86
CA GLN A 60 -1.64 16.91 -3.67
C GLN A 60 -1.27 15.99 -2.51
N TRP A 61 -1.22 16.55 -1.29
CA TRP A 61 -0.86 15.80 -0.08
C TRP A 61 -1.71 14.53 0.11
N ILE A 62 -2.97 14.55 -0.33
CA ILE A 62 -3.89 13.42 -0.20
C ILE A 62 -3.51 12.25 -1.13
N GLU A 63 -2.96 12.54 -2.31
CA GLU A 63 -2.44 11.49 -3.20
C GLU A 63 -1.18 10.88 -2.59
N VAL A 64 -0.30 11.73 -2.04
CA VAL A 64 0.93 11.29 -1.37
C VAL A 64 0.62 10.38 -0.18
N ILE A 65 -0.31 10.76 0.70
CA ILE A 65 -0.65 9.93 1.87
C ILE A 65 -1.30 8.60 1.46
N ILE A 66 -2.12 8.58 0.40
CA ILE A 66 -2.71 7.33 -0.13
C ILE A 66 -1.61 6.39 -0.61
N THR A 67 -0.64 6.89 -1.39
CA THR A 67 0.50 6.08 -1.85
C THR A 67 1.33 5.58 -0.67
N VAL A 68 1.62 6.42 0.33
CA VAL A 68 2.33 6.00 1.54
C VAL A 68 1.61 4.86 2.25
N PHE A 69 0.29 4.93 2.40
CA PHE A 69 -0.48 3.87 3.04
C PHE A 69 -0.50 2.57 2.25
N HIS A 70 -0.53 2.66 0.92
CA HIS A 70 -0.43 1.52 0.03
C HIS A 70 0.96 0.84 0.16
N GLU A 71 2.05 1.59 0.00
CA GLU A 71 3.41 1.05 0.10
C GLU A 71 3.75 0.52 1.50
N MET A 72 3.28 1.20 2.56
CA MET A 72 3.45 0.70 3.93
C MET A 72 2.66 -0.59 4.18
N ARG A 73 1.55 -0.82 3.47
CA ARG A 73 0.86 -2.11 3.55
C ARG A 73 1.66 -3.21 2.87
N HIS A 74 2.32 -2.93 1.75
CA HIS A 74 3.30 -3.85 1.16
C HIS A 74 4.46 -4.15 2.10
N ALA A 75 4.99 -3.14 2.79
CA ALA A 75 6.02 -3.33 3.80
C ALA A 75 5.56 -4.25 4.95
N TYR A 76 4.32 -4.07 5.43
CA TYR A 76 3.73 -4.95 6.43
C TYR A 76 3.54 -6.39 5.91
N GLN A 77 3.06 -6.56 4.67
CA GLN A 77 2.92 -7.89 4.05
C GLN A 77 4.28 -8.59 3.94
N GLY A 78 5.32 -7.86 3.49
CA GLY A 78 6.70 -8.36 3.47
C GLY A 78 7.21 -8.75 4.86
N TYR A 79 6.90 -7.95 5.89
CA TYR A 79 7.22 -8.29 7.27
C TYR A 79 6.53 -9.59 7.72
N CYS A 80 5.22 -9.76 7.45
CA CYS A 80 4.47 -10.97 7.79
C CYS A 80 5.04 -12.21 7.09
N ILE A 81 5.49 -12.07 5.84
CA ILE A 81 6.09 -13.17 5.07
C ILE A 81 7.45 -13.56 5.63
N ARG A 82 8.32 -12.60 5.95
CA ARG A 82 9.66 -12.88 6.50
C ARG A 82 9.57 -13.52 7.88
N THR A 83 8.61 -13.09 8.70
CA THR A 83 8.45 -13.55 10.08
C THR A 83 7.47 -14.71 10.23
N LYS A 84 6.74 -15.05 9.16
CA LYS A 84 5.68 -16.07 9.11
C LYS A 84 4.64 -15.91 10.23
N ASN A 85 4.26 -14.67 10.53
CA ASN A 85 3.35 -14.35 11.64
C ASN A 85 2.36 -13.21 11.28
N ARG A 86 1.49 -12.86 12.25
CA ARG A 86 0.50 -11.75 12.24
C ARG A 86 -0.70 -11.87 11.32
N GLU A 87 -0.63 -12.74 10.31
CA GLU A 87 -1.75 -13.06 9.42
C GLU A 87 -1.91 -14.59 9.33
N SER A 88 -3.02 -15.05 8.75
CA SER A 88 -3.25 -16.49 8.56
C SER A 88 -2.18 -17.13 7.67
N ALA A 89 -1.90 -18.41 7.88
CA ALA A 89 -0.94 -19.14 7.06
C ALA A 89 -1.35 -19.16 5.59
N GLU A 90 -2.66 -19.24 5.31
CA GLU A 90 -3.24 -19.19 3.98
C GLU A 90 -2.98 -17.83 3.32
N THR A 91 -3.19 -16.73 4.05
CA THR A 91 -2.92 -15.36 3.56
C THR A 91 -1.44 -15.14 3.28
N ILE A 92 -0.57 -15.52 4.21
CA ILE A 92 0.89 -15.38 4.04
C ILE A 92 1.36 -16.17 2.82
N LYS A 93 0.86 -17.39 2.64
CA LYS A 93 1.21 -18.24 1.48
C LYS A 93 0.71 -17.64 0.16
N ALA A 94 -0.48 -17.04 0.14
CA ALA A 94 -1.00 -16.37 -1.05
C ALA A 94 -0.11 -15.19 -1.45
N TRP A 95 0.20 -14.29 -0.51
CA TRP A 95 1.08 -13.15 -0.78
C TRP A 95 2.50 -13.57 -1.19
N GLU A 96 3.08 -14.57 -0.52
CA GLU A 96 4.40 -15.10 -0.87
C GLU A 96 4.41 -15.68 -2.29
N SER A 97 3.35 -16.39 -2.69
CA SER A 97 3.23 -16.91 -4.05
C SER A 97 3.13 -15.79 -5.09
N GLU A 98 2.43 -14.71 -4.78
CA GLU A 98 2.26 -13.57 -5.69
C GLU A 98 3.55 -12.76 -5.80
N ILE A 99 4.29 -12.53 -4.72
CA ILE A 99 5.59 -11.82 -4.79
C ILE A 99 6.61 -12.59 -5.64
N ASN A 100 6.66 -13.92 -5.50
CA ASN A 100 7.58 -14.74 -6.28
C ASN A 100 7.25 -14.78 -7.78
N CYS A 101 6.00 -14.46 -8.13
CA CYS A 101 5.49 -14.45 -9.50
C CYS A 101 4.86 -13.08 -9.86
N TYR A 102 5.44 -12.00 -9.33
CA TYR A 102 4.77 -10.71 -9.27
C TYR A 102 4.46 -10.17 -10.66
N ILE A 103 3.17 -9.88 -10.89
CA ILE A 103 2.71 -9.29 -12.15
C ILE A 103 2.85 -7.78 -12.02
N MET A 104 3.80 -7.20 -12.75
CA MET A 104 4.01 -5.75 -12.76
C MET A 104 2.86 -5.00 -13.46
N PRO A 105 2.57 -3.74 -13.08
CA PRO A 105 1.67 -2.88 -13.84
C PRO A 105 2.21 -2.61 -15.26
N SER A 106 1.30 -2.43 -16.21
CA SER A 106 1.61 -2.17 -17.62
C SER A 106 2.25 -0.81 -17.89
N GLY A 107 2.22 0.10 -16.91
CA GLY A 107 2.65 1.48 -17.05
C GLY A 107 1.66 2.39 -17.79
N LYS A 108 0.48 1.89 -18.17
CA LYS A 108 -0.59 2.69 -18.81
C LYS A 108 -1.66 3.16 -17.84
N ASN A 109 -1.58 2.73 -16.58
CA ASN A 109 -2.45 3.14 -15.47
C ASN A 109 -3.94 3.06 -15.82
N ASN A 110 -4.38 1.90 -16.30
CA ASN A 110 -5.78 1.67 -16.63
C ASN A 110 -6.22 0.24 -16.32
N GLY A 111 -7.48 0.08 -15.90
CA GLY A 111 -7.99 -1.20 -15.41
C GLY A 111 -8.08 -2.32 -16.47
N ILE A 112 -7.92 -2.01 -17.76
CA ILE A 112 -7.93 -3.04 -18.82
C ILE A 112 -6.53 -3.65 -18.94
N ASP A 113 -5.51 -2.81 -19.10
CA ASP A 113 -4.12 -3.24 -19.23
C ASP A 113 -3.55 -3.74 -17.89
N ASP A 114 -4.01 -3.18 -16.76
CA ASP A 114 -3.54 -3.52 -15.42
C ASP A 114 -4.40 -4.56 -14.71
N LYS A 115 -5.33 -5.22 -15.41
CA LYS A 115 -6.26 -6.18 -14.82
C LYS A 115 -5.55 -7.25 -14.01
N SER A 116 -4.55 -7.92 -14.59
CA SER A 116 -3.85 -9.02 -13.95
C SER A 116 -3.10 -8.56 -12.70
N TYR A 117 -2.48 -7.38 -12.76
CA TYR A 117 -1.81 -6.72 -11.63
C TYR A 117 -2.81 -6.42 -10.51
N LEU A 118 -3.88 -5.67 -10.80
CA LEU A 118 -4.86 -5.21 -9.82
C LEU A 118 -5.65 -6.35 -9.15
N THR A 119 -5.73 -7.53 -9.79
CA THR A 119 -6.49 -8.67 -9.25
C THR A 119 -5.69 -9.57 -8.31
N GLN A 120 -4.41 -9.31 -8.10
CA GLN A 120 -3.58 -10.00 -7.10
C GLN A 120 -4.10 -9.68 -5.69
N GLU A 121 -4.16 -10.68 -4.81
CA GLU A 121 -4.68 -10.53 -3.45
C GLU A 121 -3.80 -9.59 -2.61
N ILE A 122 -2.50 -9.53 -2.87
CA ILE A 122 -1.57 -8.58 -2.26
C ILE A 122 -1.91 -7.12 -2.60
N GLU A 123 -2.28 -6.84 -3.85
CA GLU A 123 -2.68 -5.51 -4.34
C GLU A 123 -4.06 -5.12 -3.82
N ILE A 124 -5.02 -6.06 -3.85
CA ILE A 124 -6.35 -5.84 -3.31
C ILE A 124 -6.29 -5.50 -1.82
N ASP A 125 -5.45 -6.19 -1.05
CA ASP A 125 -5.24 -5.93 0.37
C ASP A 125 -4.57 -4.56 0.60
N ALA A 126 -3.54 -4.20 -0.17
CA ALA A 126 -2.87 -2.90 -0.09
C ALA A 126 -3.81 -1.73 -0.42
N ILE A 127 -4.57 -1.85 -1.51
CA ILE A 127 -5.59 -0.87 -1.90
C ILE A 127 -6.69 -0.79 -0.83
N ALA A 128 -7.24 -1.91 -0.38
CA ALA A 128 -8.27 -1.91 0.65
C ALA A 128 -7.78 -1.23 1.95
N PHE A 129 -6.54 -1.49 2.35
CA PHE A 129 -5.96 -0.89 3.54
C PHE A 129 -5.83 0.63 3.39
N ALA A 130 -5.28 1.11 2.29
CA ALA A 130 -5.13 2.54 2.01
C ALA A 130 -6.49 3.27 2.00
N HIS A 131 -7.52 2.65 1.42
CA HIS A 131 -8.87 3.21 1.41
C HIS A 131 -9.50 3.25 2.82
N TRP A 132 -9.35 2.18 3.59
CA TRP A 132 -9.87 2.07 4.95
C TRP A 132 -9.24 3.11 5.88
N ILE A 133 -7.91 3.21 5.89
CA ILE A 133 -7.18 4.11 6.78
C ILE A 133 -7.43 5.59 6.43
N VAL A 134 -7.57 5.93 5.14
CA VAL A 134 -7.93 7.30 4.74
C VAL A 134 -9.30 7.69 5.27
N LYS A 135 -10.27 6.76 5.17
CA LYS A 135 -11.61 6.98 5.72
C LYS A 135 -11.56 7.08 7.24
N LYS A 136 -10.78 6.24 7.92
CA LYS A 136 -10.69 6.20 9.38
C LYS A 136 -10.02 7.45 9.97
N GLU A 137 -8.88 7.86 9.43
CA GLU A 137 -8.03 8.92 10.01
C GLU A 137 -8.39 10.32 9.50
N PHE A 138 -8.98 10.44 8.30
CA PHE A 138 -9.27 11.74 7.66
C PHE A 138 -10.74 11.94 7.29
N ASP A 139 -11.61 10.94 7.49
CA ASP A 139 -13.02 10.94 7.06
C ASP A 139 -13.23 11.15 5.55
N LEU A 140 -12.20 10.94 4.74
CA LEU A 140 -12.22 11.15 3.30
C LEU A 140 -12.62 9.88 2.52
N LYS A 141 -13.14 10.09 1.32
CA LYS A 141 -13.50 9.02 0.39
C LYS A 141 -12.59 9.04 -0.82
N THR A 142 -12.04 7.88 -1.15
CA THR A 142 -11.14 7.66 -2.29
C THR A 142 -11.81 6.84 -3.38
N VAL A 143 -11.27 6.87 -4.59
CA VAL A 143 -11.85 6.20 -5.77
C VAL A 143 -11.23 4.82 -5.94
N ILE A 144 -12.06 3.77 -5.91
CA ILE A 144 -11.63 2.39 -6.16
C ILE A 144 -11.97 2.04 -7.62
N PRO A 145 -11.04 1.46 -8.41
CA PRO A 145 -11.33 0.99 -9.76
C PRO A 145 -12.49 -0.01 -9.77
N ASP A 146 -13.47 0.19 -10.66
CA ASP A 146 -14.69 -0.64 -10.71
C ASP A 146 -14.41 -2.14 -10.89
N LEU A 147 -13.31 -2.48 -11.59
CA LEU A 147 -12.85 -3.86 -11.78
C LEU A 147 -12.68 -4.63 -10.45
N ILE A 148 -12.13 -3.99 -9.43
CA ILE A 148 -11.75 -4.63 -8.15
C ILE A 148 -12.61 -4.16 -6.97
N LYS A 149 -13.48 -3.18 -7.21
CA LYS A 149 -14.30 -2.50 -6.19
C LYS A 149 -15.07 -3.44 -5.27
N LYS A 150 -15.62 -4.54 -5.80
CA LYS A 150 -16.30 -5.53 -4.96
C LYS A 150 -15.35 -6.18 -3.96
N LYS A 151 -14.23 -6.74 -4.43
CA LYS A 151 -13.23 -7.41 -3.60
C LYS A 151 -12.62 -6.45 -2.57
N VAL A 152 -12.29 -5.23 -2.99
CA VAL A 152 -11.74 -4.19 -2.10
C VAL A 152 -12.74 -3.85 -0.99
N ASN A 153 -14.02 -3.66 -1.30
CA ASN A 153 -15.04 -3.37 -0.28
C ASN A 153 -15.27 -4.56 0.67
N GLU A 154 -15.21 -5.79 0.17
CA GLU A 154 -15.26 -6.99 1.03
C GLU A 154 -14.08 -7.02 2.00
N LYS A 155 -12.88 -6.67 1.53
CA LYS A 155 -11.67 -6.59 2.35
C LYS A 155 -11.72 -5.46 3.38
N ILE A 156 -12.20 -4.27 3.02
CA ILE A 156 -12.37 -3.15 3.96
C ILE A 156 -13.24 -3.54 5.17
N LYS A 157 -14.33 -4.28 4.95
CA LYS A 157 -15.19 -4.76 6.04
C LYS A 157 -14.43 -5.64 7.05
N THR A 158 -13.43 -6.40 6.59
CA THR A 158 -12.60 -7.21 7.50
C THR A 158 -11.77 -6.34 8.43
N PHE A 159 -11.22 -5.21 7.95
CA PHE A 159 -10.48 -4.26 8.77
C PHE A 159 -11.37 -3.52 9.76
N GLU A 160 -12.60 -3.19 9.38
CA GLU A 160 -13.58 -2.57 10.28
C GLU A 160 -13.91 -3.49 11.47
N ILE A 161 -14.13 -4.79 11.22
CA ILE A 161 -14.41 -5.78 12.27
C ILE A 161 -13.21 -5.92 13.23
N ILE A 162 -12.00 -6.04 12.68
CA ILE A 162 -10.77 -6.16 13.48
C ILE A 162 -10.53 -4.88 14.30
N GLY A 163 -10.68 -3.72 13.67
CA GLY A 163 -10.51 -2.42 14.32
C GLY A 163 -11.50 -2.17 15.46
N ILE A 164 -12.76 -2.59 15.30
CA ILE A 164 -13.76 -2.56 16.39
C ILE A 164 -13.33 -3.47 17.56
N THR A 165 -12.70 -4.61 17.27
CA THR A 165 -12.27 -5.56 18.30
C THR A 165 -11.08 -5.01 19.11
N GLN A 166 -10.19 -4.25 18.49
CA GLN A 166 -9.05 -3.61 19.18
C GLN A 166 -9.44 -2.36 20.00
N ILE A 167 -10.53 -1.67 19.67
CA ILE A 167 -11.02 -0.50 20.42
C ILE A 167 -11.82 -0.92 21.67
N ASN A 168 -12.38 -2.12 21.68
CA ASN A 168 -13.22 -2.64 22.76
C ASN A 168 -12.46 -3.55 23.77
N LEU A 169 -11.14 -3.54 23.73
CA LEU A 169 -10.23 -4.20 24.69
C LEU A 169 -9.44 -3.14 25.46
#